data_AF-A0A7S0B4D7-F1
#
_entry.id   AF-A0A7S0B4D7-F1
#
_cell.length_a   1.000
_cell.length_b   1.000
_cell.length_c   1.000
_cell.angle_alpha   90.00
_cell.angle_beta   90.00
_cell.angle_gamma   90.00
#
_symmetry.space_group_name_H-M   'P 1'
#
loop_
_entity.id
_entity.type
_entity.pdbx_description
1 polymer ?
#
loop_
_entity_poly.entity_id
_entity_poly.type
_entity_poly.pdbx_seq_one_letter_code
_entity_poly.pdbx_strand_id
1 'polypeptide(L)'
;MNADESVARGCALQAAILSPLYKVRDFEVRDNLKVPINIGWQGSSADAEAIKGEDDGEQMTGGDGEYKTATVFPAGSPHNTLKLLTFYRKGPFEIKAEYADETNLIPGTKKELGVYKIDLPPQTETKKIKVKAKLSLHAMFSIESAQLVEEEEYEETVKEKREIEVPAEDGAAPAADAVPKEEESMDGEAKAEGDSEMKDEKKDDKKYEWVDVVKKKRRTKKTDIPVVATGTPGLSEAMLQK
;
A
#
# COMPACT_ATOMS: atom_id res chain seq x y z
N MET A 1 41.48 6.92 -13.53
CA MET A 1 41.07 6.25 -12.27
C MET A 1 42.31 5.52 -11.74
N ASN A 2 42.66 5.63 -10.45
CA ASN A 2 43.79 4.87 -9.90
C ASN A 2 43.36 3.41 -9.70
N ALA A 3 44.06 2.46 -10.33
CA ALA A 3 43.68 1.05 -10.29
C ALA A 3 43.69 0.47 -8.87
N ASP A 4 44.65 0.88 -8.04
CA ASP A 4 44.88 0.28 -6.72
C ASP A 4 43.89 0.78 -5.67
N GLU A 5 43.43 2.02 -5.79
CA GLU A 5 42.64 2.68 -4.74
C GLU A 5 41.16 2.86 -5.10
N SER A 6 40.81 2.70 -6.37
CA SER A 6 39.48 3.02 -6.88
C SER A 6 38.35 2.28 -6.17
N VAL A 7 38.52 0.97 -5.96
CA VAL A 7 37.54 0.13 -5.26
C VAL A 7 37.40 0.56 -3.80
N ALA A 8 38.51 0.75 -3.08
CA ALA A 8 38.50 1.16 -1.68
C ALA A 8 37.85 2.55 -1.48
N ARG A 9 38.15 3.51 -2.37
CA ARG A 9 37.52 4.84 -2.37
C ARG A 9 36.01 4.75 -2.62
N GLY A 10 35.57 3.86 -3.53
CA GLY A 10 34.15 3.58 -3.77
C GLY A 10 33.45 2.99 -2.54
N CYS A 11 34.07 2.01 -1.87
CA CYS A 11 33.55 1.44 -0.62
C CYS A 11 33.43 2.50 0.49
N ALA A 12 34.44 3.36 0.64
CA ALA A 12 34.41 4.44 1.62
C ALA A 12 33.28 5.45 1.32
N LEU A 13 33.04 5.77 0.04
CA LEU A 13 31.92 6.61 -0.36
C LEU A 13 30.57 5.94 -0.05
N GLN A 14 30.40 4.65 -0.34
CA GLN A 14 29.17 3.92 -0.04
C GLN A 14 28.91 3.84 1.47
N ALA A 15 29.96 3.66 2.29
CA ALA A 15 29.85 3.71 3.74
C ALA A 15 29.41 5.09 4.24
N ALA A 16 29.92 6.17 3.63
CA ALA A 16 29.49 7.53 3.95
C ALA A 16 28.04 7.80 3.53
N ILE A 17 27.57 7.25 2.39
CA ILE A 17 26.17 7.34 1.92
C ILE A 17 25.21 6.66 2.90
N LEU A 18 25.57 5.47 3.42
CA LEU A 18 24.72 4.70 4.33
C LEU A 18 24.75 5.21 5.78
N SER A 19 25.70 6.09 6.13
CA SER A 19 25.85 6.60 7.48
C SER A 19 24.91 7.80 7.72
N PRO A 20 24.12 7.81 8.80
CA PRO A 20 23.30 8.97 9.15
C PRO A 20 24.13 10.18 9.63
N LEU A 21 25.42 9.99 9.91
CA LEU A 21 26.30 11.03 10.46
C LEU A 21 26.95 11.92 9.39
N TYR A 22 26.96 11.49 8.13
CA TYR A 22 27.62 12.20 7.05
C TYR A 22 26.59 12.70 6.02
N LYS A 23 26.83 13.90 5.50
CA LYS A 23 26.12 14.41 4.33
C LYS A 23 27.07 14.42 3.14
N VAL A 24 26.80 13.56 2.17
CA VAL A 24 27.55 13.49 0.91
C VAL A 24 26.77 14.18 -0.21
N ARG A 25 27.45 14.46 -1.33
CA ARG A 25 26.76 14.90 -2.56
C ARG A 25 25.87 13.78 -3.07
N ASP A 26 24.72 14.14 -3.65
CA ASP A 26 23.81 13.18 -4.28
C ASP A 26 24.56 12.32 -5.30
N PHE A 27 24.55 11.01 -5.03
CA PHE A 27 25.18 9.99 -5.85
C PHE A 27 24.38 8.69 -5.69
N GLU A 28 24.05 8.04 -6.80
CA GLU A 28 23.26 6.81 -6.80
C GLU A 28 24.02 5.70 -7.53
N VAL A 29 24.14 4.55 -6.89
CA VAL A 29 24.64 3.32 -7.49
C VAL A 29 23.45 2.42 -7.75
N ARG A 30 23.16 2.15 -9.03
CA ARG A 30 22.19 1.13 -9.43
C ARG A 30 22.91 -0.12 -9.86
N ASP A 31 22.55 -1.23 -9.25
CA ASP A 31 23.06 -2.54 -9.60
C ASP A 31 21.87 -3.49 -9.79
N ASN A 32 22.11 -4.56 -10.55
CA ASN A 32 21.07 -5.42 -11.08
C ASN A 32 21.36 -6.90 -10.82
N LEU A 33 20.31 -7.62 -10.45
CA LEU A 33 20.33 -9.05 -10.19
C LEU A 33 20.75 -9.84 -11.43
N LYS A 34 21.75 -10.71 -11.30
CA LYS A 34 22.23 -11.54 -12.41
C LYS A 34 21.43 -12.82 -12.59
N VAL A 35 21.12 -13.50 -11.49
CA VAL A 35 20.43 -14.78 -11.49
C VAL A 35 18.99 -14.57 -11.04
N PRO A 36 17.98 -14.95 -11.85
CA PRO A 36 16.58 -14.78 -11.47
C PRO A 36 16.20 -15.59 -10.23
N ILE A 37 15.22 -15.08 -9.48
CA ILE A 37 14.67 -15.75 -8.29
C ILE A 37 13.21 -16.10 -8.52
N ASN A 38 12.91 -17.37 -8.34
CA ASN A 38 11.57 -17.92 -8.35
C ASN A 38 11.07 -18.11 -6.92
N ILE A 39 9.76 -18.00 -6.80
CA ILE A 39 9.03 -18.39 -5.62
C ILE A 39 8.10 -19.54 -5.99
N GLY A 40 8.08 -20.59 -5.18
CA GLY A 40 7.19 -21.73 -5.27
C GLY A 40 6.22 -21.79 -4.08
N TRP A 41 4.99 -22.21 -4.34
CA TRP A 41 3.96 -22.36 -3.32
C TRP A 41 2.99 -23.48 -3.73
N GLN A 42 2.36 -24.12 -2.75
CA GLN A 42 1.30 -25.09 -3.01
C GLN A 42 -0.02 -24.36 -3.17
N GLY A 43 -0.63 -24.41 -4.35
CA GLY A 43 -1.91 -23.80 -4.68
C GLY A 43 -3.06 -24.24 -3.78
N SER A 44 -4.06 -23.37 -3.67
CA SER A 44 -5.29 -23.57 -2.92
C SER A 44 -6.46 -23.28 -3.85
N SER A 45 -7.54 -24.06 -3.78
CA SER A 45 -8.80 -23.77 -4.50
C SER A 45 -9.24 -22.30 -4.40
N ALA A 46 -9.00 -21.69 -3.24
CA ALA A 46 -9.29 -20.28 -2.98
C ALA A 46 -8.44 -19.28 -3.81
N ASP A 47 -7.22 -19.65 -4.23
CA ASP A 47 -6.37 -18.83 -5.10
C ASP A 47 -6.88 -18.82 -6.56
N ALA A 48 -7.62 -19.84 -6.97
CA ALA A 48 -8.17 -19.96 -8.32
C ALA A 48 -9.52 -19.22 -8.48
N GLU A 49 -10.34 -19.19 -7.43
CA GLU A 49 -11.65 -18.51 -7.44
C GLU A 49 -11.56 -17.00 -7.17
N ALA A 50 -10.41 -16.51 -6.70
CA ALA A 50 -10.18 -15.09 -6.52
C ALA A 50 -10.23 -14.36 -7.87
N ILE A 51 -11.36 -13.71 -8.13
CA ILE A 51 -11.62 -12.84 -9.28
C ILE A 51 -10.48 -11.83 -9.39
N LYS A 52 -10.05 -11.52 -10.63
CA LYS A 52 -9.17 -10.39 -10.97
C LYS A 52 -9.79 -9.07 -10.47
N GLY A 53 -9.63 -8.78 -9.18
CA GLY A 53 -9.81 -7.44 -8.64
C GLY A 53 -8.57 -6.61 -8.95
N GLU A 54 -8.71 -5.29 -8.97
CA GLU A 54 -7.57 -4.37 -8.94
C GLU A 54 -6.85 -4.53 -7.59
N ASP A 55 -5.84 -5.39 -7.56
CA ASP A 55 -4.98 -5.58 -6.40
C ASP A 55 -3.60 -4.99 -6.69
N ASP A 56 -3.03 -4.28 -5.72
CA ASP A 56 -1.68 -3.69 -5.80
C ASP A 56 -0.52 -4.71 -5.85
N GLY A 57 -0.75 -5.96 -6.28
CA GLY A 57 0.26 -7.01 -6.23
C GLY A 57 0.05 -8.12 -7.26
N GLU A 58 1.12 -8.88 -7.51
CA GLU A 58 1.11 -10.02 -8.41
C GLU A 58 0.30 -11.15 -7.77
N GLN A 59 -0.84 -11.49 -8.38
CA GLN A 59 -1.77 -12.50 -7.85
C GLN A 59 -1.21 -13.91 -8.06
N MET A 60 -1.04 -14.63 -6.97
CA MET A 60 -0.45 -15.96 -6.96
C MET A 60 -1.56 -17.01 -7.05
N THR A 61 -1.90 -17.43 -8.27
CA THR A 61 -2.98 -18.39 -8.52
C THR A 61 -2.50 -19.84 -8.39
N GLY A 62 -3.37 -20.79 -8.06
CA GLY A 62 -3.00 -22.20 -7.92
C GLY A 62 -4.23 -23.10 -7.79
N GLY A 63 -4.28 -24.23 -8.50
CA GLY A 63 -5.28 -25.25 -8.20
C GLY A 63 -5.03 -25.89 -6.84
N ASP A 64 -6.06 -26.49 -6.23
CA ASP A 64 -5.92 -27.12 -4.93
C ASP A 64 -4.88 -28.25 -4.96
N GLY A 65 -3.85 -28.14 -4.12
CA GLY A 65 -2.76 -29.11 -4.05
C GLY A 65 -1.73 -29.03 -5.19
N GLU A 66 -1.91 -28.15 -6.17
CA GLU A 66 -0.99 -27.96 -7.29
C GLU A 66 0.23 -27.14 -6.86
N TYR A 67 1.45 -27.66 -6.99
CA TYR A 67 2.65 -26.86 -6.72
C TYR A 67 2.94 -25.94 -7.90
N LYS A 68 2.92 -24.62 -7.66
CA LYS A 68 3.20 -23.60 -8.67
C LYS A 68 4.48 -22.85 -8.34
N THR A 69 5.10 -22.32 -9.38
CA THR A 69 6.29 -21.47 -9.31
C THR A 69 6.12 -20.24 -10.18
N ALA A 70 6.58 -19.08 -9.72
CA ALA A 70 6.63 -17.85 -10.50
C ALA A 70 7.93 -17.09 -10.28
N THR A 71 8.41 -16.44 -11.34
CA THR A 71 9.60 -15.59 -11.30
C THR A 71 9.26 -14.24 -10.69
N VAL A 72 9.68 -14.04 -9.45
CA VAL A 72 9.43 -12.79 -8.72
C VAL A 72 10.50 -11.77 -9.09
N PHE A 73 11.77 -12.15 -9.15
CA PHE A 73 12.83 -11.22 -9.58
C PHE A 73 13.52 -11.76 -10.84
N PRO A 74 13.16 -11.31 -12.04
CA PRO A 74 13.85 -11.69 -13.27
C PRO A 74 15.30 -11.18 -13.30
N ALA A 75 16.13 -11.76 -14.16
CA ALA A 75 17.48 -11.23 -14.41
C ALA A 75 17.38 -9.77 -14.88
N GLY A 76 18.29 -8.93 -14.39
CA GLY A 76 18.28 -7.49 -14.62
C GLY A 76 17.43 -6.69 -13.63
N SER A 77 16.72 -7.33 -12.69
CA SER A 77 15.96 -6.61 -11.65
C SER A 77 16.88 -5.70 -10.83
N PRO A 78 16.54 -4.42 -10.61
CA PRO A 78 17.37 -3.55 -9.79
C PRO A 78 17.41 -4.04 -8.34
N HIS A 79 18.56 -3.89 -7.68
CA HIS A 79 18.68 -4.14 -6.25
C HIS A 79 17.80 -3.17 -5.46
N ASN A 80 17.52 -3.52 -4.20
CA ASN A 80 16.62 -2.75 -3.32
C ASN A 80 15.18 -2.63 -3.87
N THR A 81 14.67 -3.69 -4.52
CA THR A 81 13.32 -3.75 -5.08
C THR A 81 12.40 -4.56 -4.18
N LEU A 82 11.17 -4.08 -4.02
CA LEU A 82 10.10 -4.77 -3.30
C LEU A 82 9.02 -5.21 -4.28
N LYS A 83 8.59 -6.47 -4.18
CA LYS A 83 7.43 -7.01 -4.90
C LYS A 83 6.36 -7.46 -3.93
N LEU A 84 5.12 -7.04 -4.21
CA LEU A 84 3.95 -7.43 -3.45
C LEU A 84 3.28 -8.62 -4.12
N LEU A 85 3.10 -9.70 -3.37
CA LEU A 85 2.48 -10.94 -3.82
C LEU A 85 1.15 -11.10 -3.08
N THR A 86 0.10 -11.44 -3.79
CA THR A 86 -1.23 -11.61 -3.20
C THR A 86 -1.65 -13.08 -3.23
N PHE A 87 -2.00 -13.61 -2.06
CA PHE A 87 -2.51 -14.97 -1.86
C PHE A 87 -3.90 -14.94 -1.24
N TYR A 88 -4.70 -15.97 -1.47
CA TYR A 88 -6.03 -16.14 -0.91
C TYR A 88 -6.10 -17.47 -0.14
N ARG A 89 -6.01 -17.39 1.19
CA ARG A 89 -5.86 -18.57 2.06
C ARG A 89 -6.79 -18.56 3.25
N LYS A 90 -7.08 -19.78 3.73
CA LYS A 90 -7.85 -20.05 4.95
C LYS A 90 -6.97 -20.52 6.12
N GLY A 91 -5.71 -20.85 5.88
CA GLY A 91 -4.79 -21.36 6.89
C GLY A 91 -3.33 -21.08 6.55
N PRO A 92 -2.40 -21.60 7.37
CA PRO A 92 -0.98 -21.38 7.18
C PRO A 92 -0.50 -22.04 5.89
N PHE A 93 0.51 -21.44 5.27
CA PHE A 93 1.07 -21.93 4.02
C PHE A 93 2.57 -21.63 3.92
N GLU A 94 3.24 -22.31 3.00
CA GLU A 94 4.68 -22.21 2.80
C GLU A 94 5.00 -21.63 1.43
N ILE A 95 6.05 -20.80 1.42
CA ILE A 95 6.65 -20.19 0.26
C ILE A 95 8.10 -20.66 0.19
N LYS A 96 8.49 -21.31 -0.90
CA LYS A 96 9.88 -21.72 -1.15
C LYS A 96 10.52 -20.74 -2.11
N ALA A 97 11.69 -20.21 -1.76
CA ALA A 97 12.47 -19.37 -2.65
C ALA A 97 13.63 -20.17 -3.25
N GLU A 98 13.85 -20.02 -4.54
CA GLU A 98 14.92 -20.71 -5.25
C GLU A 98 15.43 -19.87 -6.43
N TYR A 99 16.67 -20.12 -6.85
CA TYR A 99 17.15 -19.62 -8.13
C TYR A 99 16.38 -20.28 -9.28
N ALA A 100 16.07 -19.53 -10.33
CA ALA A 100 15.27 -20.05 -11.44
C ALA A 100 15.98 -21.15 -12.24
N ASP A 101 17.30 -21.07 -12.34
CA ASP A 101 18.12 -21.98 -13.15
C ASP A 101 19.44 -22.28 -12.44
N GLU A 102 19.71 -23.57 -12.20
CA GLU A 102 20.95 -24.05 -11.58
C GLU A 102 22.18 -23.89 -12.48
N THR A 103 22.00 -23.88 -13.80
CA THR A 103 23.13 -23.82 -14.75
C THR A 103 23.85 -22.48 -14.74
N ASN A 104 23.15 -21.41 -14.33
CA ASN A 104 23.72 -20.08 -14.16
C ASN A 104 24.38 -19.88 -12.78
N LEU A 105 24.35 -20.89 -11.92
CA LEU A 105 24.97 -20.84 -10.61
C LEU A 105 26.44 -21.29 -10.67
N ILE A 106 27.24 -20.72 -9.77
CA ILE A 106 28.62 -21.15 -9.57
C ILE A 106 28.60 -22.60 -9.08
N PRO A 107 29.46 -23.50 -9.61
CA PRO A 107 29.51 -24.89 -9.18
C PRO A 107 29.60 -25.04 -7.65
N GLY A 108 28.73 -25.88 -7.08
CA GLY A 108 28.62 -26.08 -5.63
C GLY A 108 27.64 -25.15 -4.91
N THR A 109 27.04 -24.19 -5.62
CA THR A 109 25.97 -23.34 -5.07
C THR A 109 24.65 -24.10 -5.04
N LYS A 110 23.95 -24.06 -3.90
CA LYS A 110 22.60 -24.64 -3.78
C LYS A 110 21.58 -23.76 -4.50
N LYS A 111 20.59 -24.39 -5.14
CA LYS A 111 19.47 -23.71 -5.79
C LYS A 111 18.53 -23.03 -4.79
N GLU A 112 18.35 -23.65 -3.62
CA GLU A 112 17.39 -23.24 -2.60
C GLU A 112 17.88 -22.00 -1.83
N LEU A 113 17.01 -20.99 -1.71
CA LEU A 113 17.25 -19.75 -0.98
C LEU A 113 16.54 -19.71 0.38
N GLY A 114 15.71 -20.72 0.67
CA GLY A 114 15.03 -20.89 1.95
C GLY A 114 13.54 -21.14 1.81
N VAL A 115 12.93 -21.53 2.92
CA VAL A 115 11.50 -21.80 3.05
C VAL A 115 10.92 -20.84 4.08
N TYR A 116 9.87 -20.14 3.69
CA TYR A 116 9.18 -19.12 4.46
C TYR A 116 7.78 -19.61 4.78
N LYS A 117 7.52 -19.90 6.05
CA LYS A 117 6.21 -20.31 6.54
C LYS A 117 5.43 -19.07 7.01
N ILE A 118 4.29 -18.80 6.41
CA ILE A 118 3.35 -17.76 6.83
C ILE A 118 2.35 -18.40 7.79
N ASP A 119 2.43 -18.03 9.06
CA ASP A 119 1.62 -18.63 10.11
C ASP A 119 0.29 -17.87 10.27
N LEU A 120 -0.61 -18.13 9.32
CA LEU A 120 -1.96 -17.58 9.32
C LEU A 120 -2.85 -18.41 10.28
N PRO A 121 -3.47 -17.79 11.29
CA PRO A 121 -4.46 -18.47 12.12
C PRO A 121 -5.63 -19.00 11.27
N PRO A 122 -6.18 -20.20 11.54
CA PRO A 122 -7.29 -20.76 10.77
C PRO A 122 -8.47 -19.79 10.64
N GLN A 123 -8.92 -19.56 9.41
CA GLN A 123 -10.02 -18.67 9.06
C GLN A 123 -11.21 -19.49 8.53
N THR A 124 -12.42 -19.03 8.83
CA THR A 124 -13.67 -19.63 8.31
C THR A 124 -13.83 -19.35 6.81
N GLU A 125 -13.47 -18.13 6.41
CA GLU A 125 -13.54 -17.64 5.04
C GLU A 125 -12.14 -17.45 4.44
N THR A 126 -12.08 -17.46 3.11
CA THR A 126 -10.85 -17.12 2.40
C THR A 126 -10.48 -15.68 2.68
N LYS A 127 -9.27 -15.44 3.18
CA LYS A 127 -8.73 -14.10 3.41
C LYS A 127 -7.64 -13.77 2.42
N LYS A 128 -7.56 -12.48 2.08
CA LYS A 128 -6.54 -11.91 1.21
C LYS A 128 -5.28 -11.62 2.01
N ILE A 129 -4.14 -12.12 1.55
CA ILE A 129 -2.86 -12.02 2.24
C ILE A 129 -1.86 -11.39 1.29
N LYS A 130 -1.27 -10.28 1.70
CA LYS A 130 -0.24 -9.55 0.96
C LYS A 130 1.13 -9.88 1.55
N VAL A 131 2.00 -10.48 0.76
CA VAL A 131 3.36 -10.85 1.14
C VAL A 131 4.34 -9.94 0.40
N LYS A 132 5.25 -9.28 1.14
CA LYS A 132 6.28 -8.43 0.57
C LYS A 132 7.58 -9.21 0.41
N ALA A 133 7.91 -9.56 -0.83
CA ALA A 133 9.21 -10.10 -1.18
C ALA A 133 10.18 -8.94 -1.46
N LYS A 134 11.37 -8.97 -0.86
CA LYS A 134 12.36 -7.91 -0.95
C LYS A 134 13.68 -8.46 -1.45
N LEU A 135 14.21 -7.81 -2.49
CA LEU A 135 15.61 -7.89 -2.86
C LEU A 135 16.31 -6.70 -2.22
N SER A 136 17.16 -6.92 -1.24
CA SER A 136 17.88 -5.85 -0.54
C SER A 136 18.92 -5.15 -1.43
N LEU A 137 19.48 -4.03 -0.95
CA LEU A 137 20.60 -3.33 -1.60
C LEU A 137 21.79 -4.27 -1.88
N HIS A 138 22.00 -5.27 -1.03
CA HIS A 138 23.09 -6.23 -1.12
C HIS A 138 22.75 -7.47 -1.97
N ALA A 139 21.70 -7.40 -2.79
CA ALA A 139 21.17 -8.51 -3.58
C ALA A 139 20.73 -9.74 -2.76
N MET A 140 20.48 -9.58 -1.45
CA MET A 140 19.93 -10.64 -0.62
C MET A 140 18.41 -10.65 -0.71
N PHE A 141 17.85 -11.82 -1.03
CA PHE A 141 16.40 -12.05 -1.02
C PHE A 141 15.89 -12.35 0.38
N SER A 142 14.72 -11.81 0.72
CA SER A 142 13.97 -12.14 1.93
C SER A 142 12.48 -11.84 1.76
N ILE A 143 11.64 -12.47 2.57
CA ILE A 143 10.25 -12.03 2.77
C ILE A 143 10.24 -11.04 3.94
N GLU A 144 9.93 -9.77 3.67
CA GLU A 144 10.02 -8.69 4.66
C GLU A 144 8.81 -8.67 5.60
N SER A 145 7.61 -8.92 5.08
CA SER A 145 6.38 -8.95 5.89
C SER A 145 5.27 -9.70 5.16
N ALA A 146 4.30 -10.21 5.92
CA ALA A 146 3.03 -10.71 5.42
C ALA A 146 1.89 -10.02 6.17
N GLN A 147 0.83 -9.61 5.46
CA GLN A 147 -0.30 -8.88 6.03
C GLN A 147 -1.63 -9.49 5.57
N LEU A 148 -2.51 -9.77 6.53
CA LEU A 148 -3.91 -10.09 6.29
C LEU A 148 -4.65 -8.80 5.95
N VAL A 149 -5.42 -8.79 4.87
CA VAL A 149 -6.25 -7.64 4.45
C VAL A 149 -7.71 -8.03 4.57
N GLU A 150 -8.43 -7.33 5.46
CA GLU A 150 -9.86 -7.53 5.69
C GLU A 150 -10.61 -6.23 5.40
N GLU A 151 -11.73 -6.31 4.69
CA GLU A 151 -12.64 -5.17 4.50
C GLU A 151 -13.75 -5.25 5.54
N GLU A 152 -13.81 -4.27 6.44
CA GLU A 152 -14.82 -4.15 7.48
C GLU A 152 -15.78 -2.99 7.12
N GLU A 153 -17.07 -3.27 7.04
CA GLU A 153 -18.11 -2.24 6.92
C GLU A 153 -18.42 -1.70 8.31
N TYR A 154 -18.19 -0.40 8.53
CA TYR A 154 -18.55 0.28 9.76
C TYR A 154 -19.66 1.31 9.50
N GLU A 155 -20.63 1.35 10.41
CA GLU A 155 -21.71 2.32 10.40
C GLU A 155 -21.26 3.58 11.14
N GLU A 156 -21.11 4.69 10.42
CA GLU A 156 -20.84 6.00 11.02
C GLU A 156 -22.16 6.77 11.10
N THR A 157 -22.68 7.01 12.30
CA THR A 157 -23.76 7.97 12.53
C THR A 157 -23.20 9.37 12.37
N VAL A 158 -23.38 9.96 11.18
CA VAL A 158 -23.04 11.36 10.94
C VAL A 158 -24.28 12.19 11.26
N LYS A 159 -24.14 13.10 12.23
CA LYS A 159 -25.17 14.10 12.53
C LYS A 159 -25.25 15.08 11.37
N GLU A 160 -26.24 14.88 10.51
CA GLU A 160 -26.51 15.76 9.38
C GLU A 160 -27.51 16.82 9.81
N LYS A 161 -27.15 18.09 9.60
CA LYS A 161 -27.97 19.23 9.99
C LYS A 161 -29.04 19.43 8.91
N ARG A 162 -30.27 18.96 9.14
CA ARG A 162 -31.40 19.24 8.26
C ARG A 162 -32.19 20.43 8.79
N GLU A 163 -32.56 21.30 7.86
CA GLU A 163 -33.45 22.44 8.14
C GLU A 163 -34.89 21.90 8.08
N ILE A 164 -35.67 22.13 9.14
CA ILE A 164 -37.08 21.79 9.14
C ILE A 164 -37.80 22.92 8.41
N GLU A 165 -38.47 22.60 7.30
CA GLU A 165 -39.47 23.52 6.73
C GLU A 165 -40.64 23.59 7.71
N VAL A 166 -40.79 24.75 8.35
CA VAL A 166 -41.99 25.08 9.12
C VAL A 166 -43.16 25.08 8.14
N PRO A 167 -44.27 24.36 8.40
CA PRO A 167 -45.43 24.47 7.53
C PRO A 167 -45.97 25.89 7.69
N ALA A 168 -45.75 26.73 6.69
CA ALA A 168 -46.45 27.99 6.59
C ALA A 168 -47.92 27.68 6.30
N GLU A 169 -48.77 28.00 7.25
CA GLU A 169 -50.22 27.99 7.12
C GLU A 169 -50.64 28.91 5.95
N ASP A 170 -51.42 28.33 5.04
CA ASP A 170 -52.33 28.90 4.03
C ASP A 170 -52.12 30.34 3.50
N GLY A 171 -51.97 30.48 2.18
CA GLY A 171 -52.23 31.76 1.50
C GLY A 171 -51.72 31.93 0.07
N ALA A 172 -52.44 31.34 -0.90
CA ALA A 172 -52.66 31.78 -2.30
C ALA A 172 -51.49 32.28 -3.19
N ALA A 173 -51.26 31.56 -4.30
CA ALA A 173 -50.61 32.03 -5.55
C ALA A 173 -51.62 32.85 -6.43
N PRO A 174 -51.28 33.45 -7.60
CA PRO A 174 -50.06 33.27 -8.43
C PRO A 174 -49.51 34.49 -9.24
N ALA A 175 -48.41 34.22 -9.97
CA ALA A 175 -47.91 34.85 -11.22
C ALA A 175 -47.27 36.28 -11.14
N ALA A 176 -46.30 36.72 -11.93
CA ALA A 176 -45.81 36.31 -13.25
C ALA A 176 -44.36 36.82 -13.53
N ASP A 177 -43.70 36.17 -14.48
CA ASP A 177 -42.49 36.56 -15.24
C ASP A 177 -42.48 38.00 -15.80
N ALA A 178 -41.29 38.64 -15.81
CA ALA A 178 -40.74 39.38 -16.97
C ALA A 178 -39.29 39.87 -16.72
N VAL A 179 -38.39 39.48 -17.63
CA VAL A 179 -36.98 39.90 -17.82
C VAL A 179 -36.92 41.14 -18.77
N PRO A 180 -35.79 41.62 -19.36
CA PRO A 180 -34.40 41.96 -18.93
C PRO A 180 -33.99 43.42 -19.34
N LYS A 181 -32.75 43.83 -19.04
CA LYS A 181 -31.71 44.48 -19.92
C LYS A 181 -30.85 45.53 -19.19
N GLU A 182 -29.52 45.32 -19.16
CA GLU A 182 -28.46 46.04 -19.92
C GLU A 182 -28.25 47.48 -19.39
N GLU A 183 -27.06 48.03 -19.18
CA GLU A 183 -25.71 47.73 -19.62
C GLU A 183 -24.74 48.67 -18.85
N GLU A 184 -23.44 48.47 -19.03
CA GLU A 184 -22.32 49.40 -18.76
C GLU A 184 -21.98 49.77 -17.30
N SER A 185 -20.74 50.06 -16.92
CA SER A 185 -19.40 49.71 -17.37
C SER A 185 -18.43 50.31 -16.34
N MET A 186 -17.22 49.75 -16.26
CA MET A 186 -15.98 50.34 -15.75
C MET A 186 -15.81 50.67 -14.26
N ASP A 187 -14.87 49.89 -13.69
CA ASP A 187 -13.59 50.36 -13.13
C ASP A 187 -13.59 51.07 -11.76
N GLY A 188 -12.60 50.69 -10.94
CA GLY A 188 -12.12 51.58 -9.88
C GLY A 188 -11.91 50.95 -8.52
N GLU A 189 -10.64 50.67 -8.24
CA GLU A 189 -10.03 50.33 -6.96
C GLU A 189 -10.43 51.20 -5.75
N ALA A 190 -10.57 50.49 -4.62
CA ALA A 190 -9.92 50.73 -3.32
C ALA A 190 -10.36 51.88 -2.38
N LYS A 191 -10.47 51.46 -1.09
CA LYS A 191 -10.40 52.20 0.18
C LYS A 191 -11.61 53.08 0.53
N ALA A 192 -11.99 53.28 1.78
CA ALA A 192 -11.72 52.68 3.10
C ALA A 192 -12.66 53.44 4.06
N GLU A 193 -13.11 52.76 5.11
CA GLU A 193 -13.62 53.30 6.39
C GLU A 193 -14.77 54.31 6.41
N GLY A 194 -15.80 54.01 7.21
CA GLY A 194 -16.83 54.99 7.55
C GLY A 194 -17.99 54.37 8.31
N ASP A 195 -17.82 54.28 9.62
CA ASP A 195 -18.79 53.95 10.66
C ASP A 195 -20.21 54.51 10.41
N SER A 196 -21.24 53.67 10.58
CA SER A 196 -22.58 54.11 10.97
C SER A 196 -23.40 52.95 11.56
N GLU A 197 -23.73 53.08 12.84
CA GLU A 197 -24.79 52.34 13.51
C GLU A 197 -26.14 52.57 12.80
N MET A 198 -26.92 51.50 12.58
CA MET A 198 -28.30 51.38 13.05
C MET A 198 -29.00 50.11 12.52
N LYS A 199 -29.95 49.65 13.36
CA LYS A 199 -31.14 48.84 13.10
C LYS A 199 -31.05 47.31 13.24
N ASP A 200 -31.52 46.89 14.42
CA ASP A 200 -32.41 45.75 14.64
C ASP A 200 -33.35 45.50 13.45
N GLU A 201 -33.16 44.38 12.77
CA GLU A 201 -34.22 43.64 12.09
C GLU A 201 -34.14 42.17 12.51
N LYS A 202 -35.29 41.65 12.96
CA LYS A 202 -35.50 40.28 13.44
C LYS A 202 -34.89 39.26 12.48
N LYS A 203 -33.86 38.56 12.95
CA LYS A 203 -33.37 37.34 12.31
C LYS A 203 -34.30 36.19 12.69
N ASP A 204 -35.04 35.70 11.70
CA ASP A 204 -35.76 34.44 11.76
C ASP A 204 -34.82 33.33 12.27
N ASP A 205 -35.12 32.78 13.45
CA ASP A 205 -34.37 31.68 14.05
C ASP A 205 -34.66 30.41 13.24
N LYS A 206 -33.84 30.18 12.19
CA LYS A 206 -33.80 28.91 11.47
C LYS A 206 -33.46 27.79 12.45
N LYS A 207 -34.47 27.02 12.82
CA LYS A 207 -34.34 25.87 13.72
C LYS A 207 -33.81 24.68 12.94
N TYR A 208 -32.58 24.30 13.25
CA TYR A 208 -31.93 23.13 12.69
C TYR A 208 -32.09 21.95 13.63
N GLU A 209 -32.47 20.79 13.09
CA GLU A 209 -32.45 19.54 13.83
C GLU A 209 -31.27 18.68 13.34
N TRP A 210 -30.51 18.16 14.31
CA TRP A 210 -29.45 17.21 14.03
C TRP A 210 -30.10 15.85 13.81
N VAL A 211 -30.14 15.39 12.56
CA VAL A 211 -30.62 14.06 12.23
C VAL A 211 -29.41 13.13 12.20
N ASP A 212 -29.42 12.10 13.03
CA ASP A 212 -28.42 11.04 12.99
C ASP A 212 -28.62 10.22 11.70
N VAL A 213 -27.78 10.45 10.69
CA VAL A 213 -27.78 9.66 9.45
C VAL A 213 -26.73 8.57 9.56
N VAL A 214 -27.18 7.31 9.64
CA VAL A 214 -26.31 6.14 9.59
C VAL A 214 -25.77 5.98 8.17
N LYS A 215 -24.50 6.32 7.94
CA LYS A 215 -23.80 6.08 6.67
C LYS A 215 -22.92 4.84 6.82
N LYS A 216 -23.18 3.81 6.01
CA LYS A 216 -22.29 2.64 5.88
C LYS A 216 -21.03 3.04 5.12
N LYS A 217 -19.87 2.96 5.76
CA LYS A 217 -18.56 3.17 5.15
C LYS A 217 -17.73 1.89 5.22
N ARG A 218 -16.87 1.66 4.23
CA ARG A 218 -15.93 0.55 4.20
C ARG A 218 -14.56 1.00 4.69
N ARG A 219 -13.94 0.22 5.57
CA ARG A 219 -12.55 0.42 6.01
C ARG A 219 -11.76 -0.86 5.83
N THR A 220 -10.57 -0.74 5.24
CA THR A 220 -9.63 -1.86 5.12
C THR A 220 -8.78 -1.95 6.39
N LYS A 221 -8.84 -3.09 7.07
CA LYS A 221 -7.97 -3.45 8.20
C LYS A 221 -6.82 -4.30 7.69
N LYS A 222 -5.59 -3.96 8.08
CA LYS A 222 -4.37 -4.72 7.78
C LYS A 222 -3.80 -5.27 9.08
N THR A 223 -3.61 -6.57 9.16
CA THR A 223 -3.06 -7.25 10.34
C THR A 223 -1.77 -7.96 9.95
N ASP A 224 -0.68 -7.69 10.65
CA ASP A 224 0.60 -8.34 10.37
C ASP A 224 0.57 -9.82 10.78
N ILE A 225 1.11 -10.68 9.92
CA ILE A 225 1.17 -12.13 10.12
C ILE A 225 2.64 -12.51 10.31
N PRO A 226 2.97 -13.34 11.31
CA PRO A 226 4.33 -13.83 11.52
C PRO A 226 4.80 -14.69 10.33
N VAL A 227 6.05 -14.46 9.92
CA VAL A 227 6.74 -15.22 8.88
C VAL A 227 7.96 -15.89 9.51
N VAL A 228 8.05 -17.20 9.41
CA VAL A 228 9.19 -17.99 9.91
C VAL A 228 10.03 -18.45 8.73
N ALA A 229 11.26 -17.94 8.65
CA ALA A 229 12.22 -18.35 7.63
C ALA A 229 13.07 -19.52 8.13
N THR A 230 13.27 -20.53 7.28
CA THR A 230 14.08 -21.72 7.57
C THR A 230 14.92 -22.09 6.34
N GLY A 231 16.08 -22.73 6.56
CA GLY A 231 16.95 -23.15 5.47
C GLY A 231 17.54 -22.00 4.65
N THR A 232 17.52 -20.77 5.16
CA THR A 232 18.13 -19.61 4.50
C THR A 232 19.66 -19.77 4.46
N PRO A 233 20.31 -19.43 3.35
CA PRO A 233 21.78 -19.40 3.28
C PRO A 233 22.37 -18.44 4.31
N GLY A 234 23.48 -18.83 4.93
CA GLY A 234 24.22 -17.98 5.88
C GLY A 234 24.38 -18.61 7.26
N LEU A 235 24.98 -17.84 8.17
CA LEU A 235 25.11 -18.22 9.57
C LEU A 235 23.77 -18.05 10.27
N SER A 236 23.42 -19.01 11.14
CA SER A 236 22.23 -18.85 11.98
C SER A 236 22.44 -17.70 12.98
N GLU A 237 21.33 -17.11 13.43
CA GLU A 237 21.36 -16.01 14.40
C GLU A 237 22.09 -16.41 15.69
N ALA A 238 21.92 -17.66 16.13
CA ALA A 238 22.64 -18.23 17.26
C ALA A 238 24.16 -18.35 17.05
N MET A 239 24.64 -18.40 15.81
CA MET A 239 26.07 -18.39 15.48
C MET A 239 26.62 -16.98 15.34
N LEU A 240 25.81 -16.00 14.92
CA LEU A 240 26.20 -14.60 14.78
C LEU A 240 26.33 -13.87 16.12
N GLN A 241 25.65 -14.36 17.17
CA GLN A 241 25.67 -13.77 18.52
C GLN A 241 26.80 -14.30 19.42
N LYS A 242 27.69 -15.16 18.91
CA LYS A 242 28.89 -15.63 19.61
C LYS A 242 30.12 -14.83 19.19
#